data_AF-A0A533SMG1-F1
#
_entry.id   AF-A0A533SMG1-F1
#
_cell.length_a   1.000
_cell.length_b   1.000
_cell.length_c   1.000
_cell.angle_alpha   90.00
_cell.angle_beta   90.00
_cell.angle_gamma   90.00
#
_symmetry.space_group_name_H-M   'P 1'
#
loop_
_entity.id
_entity.type
_entity.pdbx_description
1 polymer ?
#
loop_
_entity_poly.entity_id
_entity_poly.type
_entity_poly.pdbx_seq_one_letter_code
_entity_poly.pdbx_strand_id
1 'polypeptide(L)'
;MKRKTFVFTLLLVFVFTISGCNLPGRAPLSATPDLVATQVATLLAAMPTANLEATLTPAPSTPEIVIASPTPSTSTTATLPSGDPRSSLGEPAYRDTFGNTGLWGLDDPYDDGHTRVEISGNQLVLTSQKAEGWLGWRTSFPKPADAYIE
;
A
#
# COMPACT_ATOMS: atom_id res chain seq x y z
N MET A 1 23.38 20.56 -57.14
CA MET A 1 23.44 21.00 -55.72
C MET A 1 22.15 20.72 -54.93
N LYS A 2 20.95 20.81 -55.53
CA LYS A 2 19.64 20.71 -54.83
C LYS A 2 19.34 19.42 -54.05
N ARG A 3 19.83 18.25 -54.49
CA ARG A 3 19.56 16.95 -53.83
C ARG A 3 20.31 16.77 -52.51
N LYS A 4 21.54 17.27 -52.41
CA LYS A 4 22.35 17.17 -51.17
C LYS A 4 21.84 18.13 -50.10
N THR A 5 21.44 19.34 -50.48
CA THR A 5 20.80 20.29 -49.57
C THR A 5 19.45 19.77 -49.07
N PHE A 6 18.63 19.16 -49.94
CA PHE A 6 17.34 18.59 -49.54
C PHE A 6 17.49 17.45 -48.53
N VAL A 7 18.44 16.53 -48.76
CA VAL A 7 18.72 15.42 -47.82
C VAL A 7 19.25 15.96 -46.48
N PHE A 8 20.10 16.98 -46.52
CA PHE A 8 20.63 17.61 -45.30
C PHE A 8 19.53 18.31 -44.48
N THR A 9 18.62 19.03 -45.15
CA THR A 9 17.46 19.66 -44.50
C THR A 9 16.50 18.62 -43.91
N LEU A 10 16.23 17.52 -44.63
CA LEU A 10 15.39 16.43 -44.14
C LEU A 10 15.98 15.77 -42.88
N LEU A 11 17.30 15.55 -42.88
CA LEU A 11 18.01 14.95 -41.74
C LEU A 11 18.01 15.88 -40.52
N LEU A 12 18.12 17.20 -40.73
CA LEU A 12 18.09 18.19 -39.66
C LEU A 12 16.68 18.31 -39.04
N VAL A 13 15.63 18.28 -39.86
CA VAL A 13 14.23 18.23 -39.38
C VAL A 13 13.97 16.94 -38.58
N PHE A 14 14.47 15.80 -39.06
CA PHE A 14 14.33 14.53 -38.36
C PHE A 14 14.94 14.60 -36.95
N VAL A 15 16.19 15.08 -36.81
CA VAL A 15 16.87 15.25 -35.51
C VAL A 15 16.09 16.17 -34.54
N PHE A 16 15.47 17.23 -35.04
CA PHE A 16 14.66 18.12 -34.20
C PHE A 16 13.37 17.46 -33.70
N THR A 17 12.72 16.62 -34.52
CA THR A 17 11.49 15.91 -34.11
C THR A 17 11.74 14.83 -33.05
N ILE A 18 12.90 14.16 -33.07
CA ILE A 18 13.26 13.14 -32.05
C ILE A 18 13.61 13.78 -30.70
N SER A 19 14.08 15.03 -30.69
CA SER A 19 14.42 15.77 -29.46
C SER A 19 13.19 16.32 -28.71
N GLY A 20 12.01 16.30 -29.33
CA GLY A 20 10.75 16.78 -28.70
C GLY A 20 10.07 15.77 -27.77
N CYS A 21 10.47 14.50 -27.78
CA CYS A 21 9.84 13.44 -26.99
C CYS A 21 10.28 13.38 -25.51
N ASN A 22 11.05 14.36 -25.03
CA ASN A 22 11.57 14.42 -23.66
C ASN A 22 11.26 15.75 -22.97
N LEU A 23 10.11 16.38 -23.30
CA LEU A 23 9.59 17.42 -22.40
C LEU A 23 9.27 16.74 -21.06
N PRO A 24 9.83 17.21 -19.93
CA PRO A 24 9.40 16.72 -18.62
C PRO A 24 7.90 17.04 -18.50
N GLY A 25 7.08 16.00 -18.70
CA GLY A 25 5.67 16.04 -18.35
C GLY A 25 5.58 16.46 -16.90
N ARG A 26 4.65 17.38 -16.60
CA ARG A 26 4.37 17.84 -15.23
C ARG A 26 4.46 16.66 -14.29
N ALA A 27 5.40 16.71 -13.35
CA ALA A 27 5.50 15.74 -12.28
C ALA A 27 4.09 15.56 -11.69
N PRO A 28 3.61 14.33 -11.50
CA PRO A 28 2.38 14.13 -10.73
C PRO A 28 2.62 14.80 -9.38
N LEU A 29 1.71 15.68 -8.98
CA LEU A 29 1.74 16.29 -7.65
C LEU A 29 1.73 15.13 -6.65
N SER A 30 2.89 14.84 -6.06
CA SER A 30 3.00 13.92 -4.94
C SER A 30 1.98 14.38 -3.92
N ALA A 31 1.08 13.49 -3.50
CA ALA A 31 0.06 13.83 -2.51
C ALA A 31 0.76 14.33 -1.24
N THR A 32 0.81 15.65 -1.09
CA THR A 32 1.39 16.27 0.10
C THR A 32 0.38 16.08 1.25
N PRO A 33 0.86 15.94 2.50
CA PRO A 33 0.00 15.75 3.67
C PRO A 33 -1.12 16.81 3.77
N ASP A 34 -0.84 18.03 3.33
CA ASP A 34 -1.79 19.15 3.33
C ASP A 34 -2.98 18.95 2.38
N LEU A 35 -2.77 18.30 1.22
CA LEU A 35 -3.86 17.98 0.29
C LEU A 35 -4.79 16.92 0.87
N VAL A 36 -4.23 15.93 1.59
CA VAL A 36 -5.01 14.89 2.26
C VAL A 36 -5.80 15.48 3.44
N ALA A 37 -5.17 16.32 4.26
CA ALA A 37 -5.82 16.97 5.39
C ALA A 37 -7.00 17.86 4.96
N THR A 38 -6.84 18.60 3.85
CA THR A 38 -7.90 19.45 3.30
C THR A 38 -9.08 18.63 2.79
N GLN A 39 -8.83 17.50 2.11
CA GLN A 39 -9.89 16.60 1.64
C GLN A 39 -10.69 15.99 2.80
N VAL A 40 -10.01 15.54 3.85
CA VAL A 40 -10.67 14.97 5.04
C VAL A 40 -11.54 16.02 5.74
N ALA A 41 -11.02 17.24 5.95
CA ALA A 41 -11.77 18.32 6.56
C ALA A 41 -13.04 18.70 5.76
N THR A 42 -12.95 18.69 4.43
CA THR A 42 -14.10 18.99 3.56
C THR A 42 -15.18 17.92 3.65
N LEU A 43 -14.78 16.64 3.76
CA LEU A 43 -15.70 15.51 3.87
C LEU A 43 -16.41 15.50 5.23
N LEU A 44 -15.70 15.85 6.31
CA LEU A 44 -16.29 16.00 7.66
C LEU A 44 -17.15 17.26 7.80
N ALA A 45 -16.95 18.29 6.98
CA ALA A 45 -17.82 19.46 6.98
C ALA A 45 -19.12 19.23 6.18
N ALA A 46 -19.11 18.31 5.22
CA ALA A 46 -20.24 18.00 4.35
C ALA A 46 -21.21 16.96 4.94
N MET A 47 -20.91 16.36 6.09
CA MET A 47 -21.80 15.42 6.75
C MET A 47 -23.05 16.14 7.29
N PRO A 48 -24.27 15.64 6.99
CA PRO A 48 -25.50 16.29 7.42
C PRO A 48 -25.64 16.20 8.95
N THR A 49 -25.64 17.35 9.61
CA THR A 49 -26.00 17.46 11.03
C THR A 49 -27.51 17.30 11.12
N ALA A 50 -27.99 16.21 11.71
CA ALA A 50 -29.40 16.04 12.02
C ALA A 50 -29.82 17.11 13.06
N ASN A 51 -30.50 18.15 12.60
CA ASN A 51 -31.16 19.11 13.48
C ASN A 51 -32.44 18.46 14.01
N LEU A 52 -32.41 17.98 15.24
CA LEU A 52 -33.60 17.44 15.90
C LEU A 52 -34.38 18.62 16.50
N GLU A 53 -35.37 19.12 15.77
CA GLU A 53 -36.39 19.99 16.36
C GLU A 53 -37.27 19.17 17.31
N ALA A 54 -37.39 19.63 18.55
CA ALA A 54 -38.24 19.01 19.55
C ALA A 54 -39.72 19.23 19.21
N THR A 55 -40.39 18.19 18.70
CA THR A 55 -41.84 18.17 18.55
C THR A 55 -42.48 17.69 19.86
N LEU A 56 -43.29 18.53 20.48
CA LEU A 56 -44.10 18.16 21.65
C LEU A 56 -45.18 17.15 21.21
N THR A 57 -45.11 15.91 21.73
CA THR A 57 -46.05 14.82 21.44
C THR A 57 -47.16 14.75 22.50
N PRO A 58 -48.43 14.44 22.12
CA PRO A 58 -49.56 14.31 23.04
C PRO A 58 -49.54 13.04 23.92
N ALA A 59 -50.44 13.01 24.92
CA ALA A 59 -50.53 12.11 26.07
C ALA A 59 -50.47 10.58 25.79
N PRO A 60 -50.00 9.76 26.76
CA PRO A 60 -49.53 8.40 26.53
C PRO A 60 -50.63 7.36 26.28
N SER A 61 -50.41 6.50 25.28
CA SER A 61 -51.07 5.21 25.09
C SER A 61 -50.28 4.09 25.81
N THR A 62 -51.01 3.08 26.26
CA THR A 62 -50.61 1.82 26.93
C THR A 62 -49.19 1.31 26.60
N PRO A 63 -48.41 0.81 27.59
CA PRO A 63 -47.05 0.35 27.34
C PRO A 63 -47.05 -0.94 26.52
N GLU A 64 -46.65 -0.83 25.26
CA GLU A 64 -46.19 -1.95 24.45
C GLU A 64 -44.79 -2.34 24.95
N ILE A 65 -44.59 -3.63 25.26
CA ILE A 65 -43.30 -4.14 25.74
C ILE A 65 -42.34 -4.11 24.55
N VAL A 66 -41.53 -3.05 24.47
CA VAL A 66 -40.42 -2.96 23.52
C VAL A 66 -39.35 -3.94 23.99
N ILE A 67 -39.19 -5.05 23.26
CA ILE A 67 -38.04 -5.93 23.40
C ILE A 67 -36.82 -5.10 22.97
N ALA A 68 -35.94 -4.78 23.93
CA ALA A 68 -34.72 -4.05 23.64
C ALA A 68 -33.87 -4.85 22.62
N SER A 69 -33.63 -4.23 21.46
CA SER A 69 -32.67 -4.73 20.48
C SER A 69 -31.29 -4.81 21.16
N PRO A 70 -30.50 -5.88 20.98
CA PRO A 70 -29.18 -5.96 21.58
C PRO A 70 -28.31 -4.83 21.03
N THR A 71 -27.95 -3.89 21.91
CA THR A 71 -26.97 -2.84 21.61
C THR A 71 -25.67 -3.51 21.14
N PRO A 72 -25.06 -3.08 20.01
CA PRO A 72 -23.77 -3.63 19.62
C PRO A 72 -22.75 -3.34 20.73
N SER A 73 -22.18 -4.39 21.30
CA SER A 73 -21.11 -4.26 22.29
C SER A 73 -19.92 -3.58 21.62
N THR A 74 -19.49 -2.44 22.15
CA THR A 74 -18.23 -1.80 21.75
C THR A 74 -17.09 -2.76 22.08
N SER A 75 -16.52 -3.41 21.07
CA SER A 75 -15.29 -4.19 21.25
C SER A 75 -14.19 -3.22 21.68
N THR A 76 -13.65 -3.41 22.88
CA THR A 76 -12.47 -2.64 23.30
C THR A 76 -11.32 -3.03 22.38
N THR A 77 -10.87 -2.12 21.53
CA THR A 77 -9.61 -2.29 20.80
C THR A 77 -8.52 -2.45 21.84
N ALA A 78 -7.82 -3.59 21.84
CA ALA A 78 -6.74 -3.83 22.78
C ALA A 78 -5.69 -2.72 22.63
N THR A 79 -5.44 -1.99 23.72
CA THR A 79 -4.36 -1.00 23.77
C THR A 79 -3.03 -1.72 23.59
N LEU A 80 -2.30 -1.38 22.52
CA LEU A 80 -0.96 -1.93 22.30
C LEU A 80 -0.07 -1.65 23.53
N PRO A 81 0.69 -2.66 24.01
CA PRO A 81 1.56 -2.48 25.17
C PRO A 81 2.59 -1.38 24.91
N SER A 82 2.95 -0.61 25.95
CA SER A 82 4.07 0.32 25.87
C SER A 82 5.38 -0.47 25.86
N GLY A 83 5.95 -0.70 24.68
CA GLY A 83 7.19 -1.47 24.50
C GLY A 83 7.14 -2.39 23.28
N ASP A 84 8.08 -3.34 23.21
CA ASP A 84 8.08 -4.36 22.15
C ASP A 84 6.87 -5.30 22.33
N PRO A 85 5.91 -5.34 21.38
CA PRO A 85 4.74 -6.20 21.45
C PRO A 85 5.09 -7.67 21.65
N ARG A 86 6.24 -8.14 21.12
CA ARG A 86 6.72 -9.52 21.26
C ARG A 86 6.69 -10.01 22.70
N SER A 87 7.08 -9.15 23.65
CA SER A 87 7.17 -9.47 25.07
C SER A 87 5.83 -9.90 25.70
N SER A 88 4.71 -9.49 25.09
CA SER A 88 3.36 -9.79 25.57
C SER A 88 2.64 -10.89 24.77
N LEU A 89 3.10 -11.20 23.56
CA LEU A 89 2.43 -12.10 22.61
C LEU A 89 2.79 -13.58 22.79
N GLY A 90 3.84 -13.90 23.54
CA GLY A 90 4.29 -15.28 23.79
C GLY A 90 5.09 -15.89 22.64
N GLU A 91 4.96 -17.20 22.44
CA GLU A 91 5.67 -17.92 21.37
C GLU A 91 5.04 -17.64 19.99
N PRO A 92 5.86 -17.51 18.92
CA PRO A 92 5.35 -17.20 17.59
C PRO A 92 4.52 -18.35 17.02
N ALA A 93 3.38 -18.02 16.42
CA ALA A 93 2.52 -19.00 15.75
C ALA A 93 3.17 -19.60 14.48
N TYR A 94 4.11 -18.88 13.88
CA TYR A 94 4.89 -19.32 12.72
C TYR A 94 6.32 -18.79 12.83
N ARG A 95 7.29 -19.62 12.49
CA ARG A 95 8.69 -19.25 12.41
C ARG A 95 9.33 -19.86 11.18
N ASP A 96 9.90 -19.02 10.33
CA ASP A 96 10.76 -19.46 9.24
C ASP A 96 12.22 -19.34 9.66
N THR A 97 13.00 -20.37 9.37
CA THR A 97 14.45 -20.40 9.60
C THR A 97 15.23 -20.46 8.29
N PHE A 98 14.56 -20.22 7.17
CA PHE A 98 15.06 -20.39 5.80
C PHE A 98 15.72 -21.76 5.60
N GLY A 99 15.20 -22.79 6.27
CA GLY A 99 15.71 -24.16 6.15
C GLY A 99 15.05 -24.95 5.02
N ASN A 100 13.97 -24.42 4.45
CA ASN A 100 13.19 -25.08 3.42
C ASN A 100 13.01 -24.12 2.23
N THR A 101 13.73 -24.41 1.16
CA THR A 101 13.72 -23.68 -0.11
C THR A 101 12.37 -23.68 -0.78
N GLY A 102 11.63 -24.79 -0.70
CA GLY A 102 10.33 -24.96 -1.32
C GLY A 102 9.27 -23.99 -0.78
N LEU A 103 9.37 -23.56 0.49
CA LEU A 103 8.43 -22.57 1.05
C LEU A 103 8.54 -21.21 0.34
N TRP A 104 9.74 -20.92 -0.18
CA TRP A 104 10.03 -19.73 -0.95
C TRP A 104 9.97 -19.98 -2.45
N GLY A 105 9.70 -21.22 -2.89
CA GLY A 105 9.80 -21.65 -4.30
C GLY A 105 11.22 -21.49 -4.88
N LEU A 106 12.23 -21.65 -4.04
CA LEU A 106 13.65 -21.47 -4.37
C LEU A 106 14.40 -22.81 -4.37
N ASP A 107 13.74 -23.88 -4.82
CA ASP A 107 14.40 -25.18 -5.00
C ASP A 107 15.64 -25.03 -5.91
N ASP A 108 15.53 -24.13 -6.89
CA ASP A 108 16.67 -23.50 -7.57
C ASP A 108 16.71 -21.99 -7.24
N PRO A 109 17.91 -21.38 -7.17
CA PRO A 109 18.05 -19.92 -7.05
C PRO A 109 17.31 -19.17 -8.17
N TYR A 110 16.57 -18.14 -7.81
CA TYR A 110 15.96 -17.23 -8.78
C TYR A 110 16.99 -16.22 -9.27
N ASP A 111 17.09 -16.01 -10.58
CA ASP A 111 17.91 -14.99 -11.19
C ASP A 111 17.28 -14.51 -12.52
N ASP A 112 17.02 -13.21 -12.63
CA ASP A 112 16.50 -12.56 -13.84
C ASP A 112 17.53 -11.61 -14.51
N GLY A 113 18.79 -11.64 -14.05
CA GLY A 113 19.85 -10.76 -14.51
C GLY A 113 19.80 -9.32 -13.95
N HIS A 114 18.84 -9.03 -13.06
CA HIS A 114 18.75 -7.78 -12.31
C HIS A 114 18.68 -8.04 -10.81
N THR A 115 17.94 -9.06 -10.38
CA THR A 115 17.82 -9.51 -9.00
C THR A 115 18.11 -11.00 -8.91
N ARG A 116 18.89 -11.39 -7.91
CA ARG A 116 19.08 -12.79 -7.53
C ARG A 116 18.55 -13.03 -6.12
N VAL A 117 17.74 -14.07 -5.98
CA VAL A 117 17.16 -14.50 -4.70
C VAL A 117 17.50 -15.96 -4.48
N GLU A 118 18.13 -16.26 -3.36
CA GLU A 118 18.49 -17.62 -2.99
C GLU A 118 18.38 -17.81 -1.48
N ILE A 119 18.32 -19.07 -1.05
CA ILE A 119 18.52 -19.43 0.35
C ILE A 119 19.87 -20.10 0.47
N SER A 120 20.73 -19.54 1.32
CA SER A 120 22.07 -20.05 1.55
C SER A 120 22.39 -19.97 3.05
N GLY A 121 22.85 -21.07 3.63
CA GLY A 121 23.21 -21.13 5.05
C GLY A 121 22.09 -20.65 5.99
N ASN A 122 20.86 -21.13 5.77
CA ASN A 122 19.68 -20.75 6.56
C ASN A 122 19.36 -19.25 6.57
N GLN A 123 19.71 -18.55 5.48
CA GLN A 123 19.42 -17.14 5.28
C GLN A 123 18.83 -16.92 3.90
N LEU A 124 17.83 -16.06 3.82
CA LEU A 124 17.35 -15.54 2.54
C LEU A 124 18.30 -14.43 2.07
N VAL A 125 18.92 -14.62 0.92
CA VAL A 125 19.86 -13.68 0.32
C VAL A 125 19.18 -13.02 -0.87
N LEU A 126 18.99 -11.70 -0.78
CA LEU A 126 18.48 -10.87 -1.87
C LEU A 126 19.60 -9.98 -2.39
N THR A 127 19.95 -10.15 -3.67
CA THR A 127 21.03 -9.40 -4.31
C THR A 127 20.48 -8.59 -5.48
N SER A 128 20.66 -7.28 -5.44
CA SER A 128 20.50 -6.42 -6.63
C SER A 128 21.80 -6.47 -7.44
N GLN A 129 21.72 -6.97 -8.68
CA GLN A 129 22.89 -7.14 -9.55
C GLN A 129 23.20 -5.88 -10.38
N LYS A 130 22.21 -4.99 -10.58
CA LYS A 130 22.36 -3.77 -11.39
C LYS A 130 21.70 -2.57 -10.72
N ALA A 131 22.39 -1.43 -10.71
CA ALA A 131 21.90 -0.16 -10.16
C ALA A 131 21.02 0.62 -11.16
N GLU A 132 20.04 -0.05 -11.77
CA GLU A 132 19.17 0.52 -12.82
C GLU A 132 17.74 0.82 -12.30
N GLY A 133 17.50 0.68 -11.00
CA GLY A 133 16.21 0.92 -10.37
C GLY A 133 15.19 -0.21 -10.52
N TRP A 134 15.60 -1.37 -11.04
CA TRP A 134 14.77 -2.58 -11.06
C TRP A 134 14.49 -3.07 -9.63
N LEU A 135 13.22 -3.39 -9.38
CA LEU A 135 12.75 -3.87 -8.08
C LEU A 135 12.44 -5.36 -8.17
N GLY A 136 13.11 -6.16 -7.34
CA GLY A 136 12.80 -7.56 -7.14
C GLY A 136 12.16 -7.78 -5.78
N TRP A 137 11.19 -8.69 -5.71
CA TRP A 137 10.53 -9.08 -4.47
C TRP A 137 10.25 -10.57 -4.46
N ARG A 138 10.17 -11.14 -3.27
CA ARG A 138 9.77 -12.53 -3.03
C ARG A 138 8.90 -12.59 -1.80
N THR A 139 7.84 -13.38 -1.86
CA THR A 139 6.95 -13.64 -0.73
C THR A 139 6.89 -15.14 -0.45
N SER A 140 6.50 -15.48 0.78
CA SER A 140 6.24 -16.85 1.20
C SER A 140 4.90 -16.92 1.93
N PHE A 141 4.53 -18.12 2.36
CA PHE A 141 3.36 -18.38 3.20
C PHE A 141 3.79 -18.37 4.68
N PRO A 142 2.84 -18.34 5.64
CA PRO A 142 1.39 -18.16 5.48
C PRO A 142 1.01 -16.71 5.15
N LYS A 143 -0.22 -16.49 4.69
CA LYS A 143 -0.78 -15.14 4.55
C LYS A 143 -1.20 -14.63 5.93
N PRO A 144 -0.56 -13.58 6.47
CA PRO A 144 -0.95 -13.03 7.77
C PRO A 144 -2.32 -12.36 7.70
N ALA A 145 -3.09 -12.44 8.79
CA ALA A 145 -4.30 -11.66 9.05
C ALA A 145 -4.00 -10.66 10.18
N ASP A 146 -4.49 -10.91 11.40
CA ASP A 146 -4.10 -10.17 12.60
C ASP A 146 -2.78 -10.73 13.13
N ALA A 147 -1.66 -10.18 12.67
CA ALA A 147 -0.32 -10.68 13.00
C ALA A 147 0.63 -9.57 13.40
N TYR A 148 1.55 -9.91 14.29
CA TYR A 148 2.80 -9.20 14.52
C TYR A 148 3.92 -9.96 13.79
N ILE A 149 4.73 -9.26 12.98
CA ILE A 149 5.80 -9.83 12.15
C ILE A 149 7.11 -9.12 12.51
N GLU A 150 8.19 -9.88 12.64
CA GLU A 150 9.55 -9.44 12.96
C GLU A 150 10.59 -10.04 12.00
#